data_AF-A6T117-F1
#
_entry.id   AF-A6T117-F1
#
_cell.length_a   1.000
_cell.length_b   1.000
_cell.length_c   1.000
_cell.angle_alpha   90.00
_cell.angle_beta   90.00
_cell.angle_gamma   90.00
#
_symmetry.space_group_name_H-M   'P 1'
#
loop_
_entity.id
_entity.type
_entity.pdbx_description
1 polymer ?
#
loop_
_entity_poly.entity_id
_entity_poly.type
_entity_poly.pdbx_seq_one_letter_code
_entity_poly.pdbx_strand_id
1 'polypeptide(L)'
;MELHHDIVQYLKSKTKNKLVMTPKQLSEEIPVSVKQQSKLRENKNFPIPHKKVGRNVYYSIFHIADFLMNGEVSSQEEKIEPKPSTRKGKASSSPANLSHLFLLRSFATHIQAEAESLMNLSQGLIRYEQSAGLTNKLVRELKK
;
A
#
# COMPACT_ATOMS: atom_id res chain seq x y z
N MET A 1 -2.95 14.46 -2.83
CA MET A 1 -2.51 15.01 -1.52
C MET A 1 -3.63 15.13 -0.51
N GLU A 2 -4.92 15.07 -0.89
CA GLU A 2 -6.06 15.18 0.05
C GLU A 2 -6.23 13.94 0.95
N LEU A 3 -6.07 12.72 0.40
CA LEU A 3 -6.29 11.47 1.15
C LEU A 3 -5.43 11.31 2.41
N HIS A 4 -4.17 11.77 2.36
CA HIS A 4 -3.27 11.71 3.53
C HIS A 4 -3.74 12.66 4.65
N HIS A 5 -4.26 13.84 4.29
CA HIS A 5 -4.81 14.78 5.26
C HIS A 5 -6.04 14.19 5.97
N ASP A 6 -6.92 13.55 5.20
CA ASP A 6 -8.14 12.93 5.71
C ASP A 6 -7.84 11.78 6.70
N ILE A 7 -6.86 10.93 6.37
CA ILE A 7 -6.41 9.84 7.26
C ILE A 7 -5.80 10.39 8.54
N VAL A 8 -4.96 11.42 8.46
CA VAL A 8 -4.38 12.06 9.64
C VAL A 8 -5.48 12.69 10.51
N GLN A 9 -6.50 13.31 9.91
CA GLN A 9 -7.62 13.90 10.63
C GLN A 9 -8.48 12.83 11.31
N TYR A 10 -8.75 11.72 10.62
CA TYR A 10 -9.41 10.55 11.19
C TYR A 10 -8.64 10.00 12.41
N LEU A 11 -7.33 9.78 12.28
CA LEU A 11 -6.50 9.28 13.38
C LEU A 11 -6.42 10.27 14.56
N LYS A 12 -6.46 11.58 14.31
CA LYS A 12 -6.56 12.61 15.36
C LYS A 12 -7.89 12.55 16.12
N SER A 13 -9.00 12.30 15.44
CA SER A 13 -10.32 12.16 16.08
C SER A 13 -10.36 10.99 17.07
N LYS A 14 -9.74 9.86 16.69
CA LYS A 14 -9.61 8.63 17.50
C LYS A 14 -8.70 8.79 18.73
N THR A 15 -7.67 9.64 18.62
CA THR A 15 -6.64 9.81 19.65
C THR A 15 -6.89 11.02 20.57
N LYS A 16 -8.08 11.64 20.51
CA LYS A 16 -8.44 12.86 21.25
C LYS A 16 -7.47 14.02 20.97
N ASN A 17 -7.19 14.27 19.69
CA ASN A 17 -6.26 15.32 19.20
C ASN A 17 -4.79 15.13 19.60
N LYS A 18 -4.40 13.95 20.08
CA LYS A 18 -2.99 13.63 20.32
C LYS A 18 -2.32 13.27 19.01
N LEU A 19 -1.04 13.61 18.84
CA LEU A 19 -0.27 13.28 17.64
C LEU A 19 0.36 11.88 17.69
N VAL A 20 0.05 11.12 18.75
CA VAL A 20 0.63 9.80 19.01
C VAL A 20 -0.45 8.80 19.38
N MET A 21 -0.23 7.55 18.97
CA MET A 21 -1.13 6.44 19.20
C MET A 21 -0.44 5.32 19.99
N THR A 22 -1.21 4.64 20.85
CA THR A 22 -0.73 3.51 21.65
C THR A 22 -0.89 2.18 20.90
N PRO A 23 -0.15 1.10 21.27
CA PRO A 23 -0.29 -0.21 20.66
C PRO A 23 -1.72 -0.77 20.64
N LYS A 24 -2.50 -0.49 21.70
CA LYS A 24 -3.91 -0.90 21.81
C LYS A 24 -4.80 -0.23 20.76
N GLN A 25 -4.62 1.07 20.58
CA GLN A 25 -5.35 1.84 19.57
C GLN A 25 -4.89 1.44 18.15
N LEU A 26 -3.59 1.15 17.98
CA LEU A 26 -3.06 0.67 16.70
C LEU A 26 -3.62 -0.70 16.29
N SER A 27 -3.92 -1.59 17.25
CA SER A 27 -4.55 -2.87 16.94
C SER A 27 -6.02 -2.78 16.50
N GLU A 28 -6.67 -1.63 16.66
CA GLU A 28 -8.01 -1.41 16.12
C GLU A 28 -7.97 -1.07 14.62
N GLU A 29 -6.92 -0.36 14.19
CA GLU A 29 -6.78 0.12 12.81
C GLU A 29 -6.04 -0.87 11.92
N ILE A 30 -5.17 -1.71 12.49
CA ILE A 30 -4.41 -2.75 11.77
C ILE A 30 -4.78 -4.11 12.36
N PRO A 31 -4.99 -5.16 11.55
CA PRO A 31 -5.27 -6.53 12.01
C PRO A 31 -4.04 -7.23 12.63
N VAL A 32 -3.28 -6.53 13.47
CA VAL A 32 -2.12 -7.04 14.22
C VAL A 32 -2.37 -6.81 15.70
N SER A 33 -2.50 -7.91 16.45
CA SER A 33 -2.73 -7.85 17.89
C SER A 33 -1.56 -7.21 18.64
N VAL A 34 -1.82 -6.61 19.81
CA VAL A 34 -0.78 -5.98 20.65
C VAL A 34 0.37 -6.94 20.98
N LYS A 35 0.07 -8.23 21.18
CA LYS A 35 1.08 -9.28 21.42
C LYS A 35 1.97 -9.49 20.20
N GLN A 36 1.38 -9.59 19.01
CA GLN A 36 2.12 -9.70 17.75
C GLN A 36 2.96 -8.45 17.49
N GLN A 37 2.42 -7.25 17.73
CA GLN A 37 3.19 -6.01 17.62
C GLN A 37 4.41 -6.03 18.55
N SER A 38 4.28 -6.51 19.79
CA SER A 38 5.42 -6.61 20.72
C SER A 38 6.51 -7.54 20.20
N LYS A 39 6.11 -8.73 19.72
CA LYS A 39 7.04 -9.70 19.14
C LYS A 39 7.73 -9.16 17.88
N LEU A 40 7.01 -8.44 17.03
CA LEU A 40 7.56 -7.81 15.83
C LEU A 40 8.54 -6.67 16.17
N ARG A 41 8.25 -5.87 17.22
CA ARG A 41 9.16 -4.85 17.72
C ARG A 41 10.45 -5.45 18.27
N GLU A 42 10.35 -6.52 19.07
CA GLU A 42 11.51 -7.24 19.62
C GLU A 42 12.39 -7.82 18.51
N ASN A 43 11.77 -8.37 17.45
CA ASN A 43 12.45 -8.89 16.28
C ASN A 43 12.93 -7.82 15.30
N LYS A 44 12.75 -6.53 15.62
CA LYS A 44 13.03 -5.37 14.72
C LYS A 44 12.37 -5.48 13.34
N ASN A 45 11.26 -6.20 13.25
CA ASN A 45 10.52 -6.46 12.01
C ASN A 45 9.14 -5.80 12.03
N PHE A 46 8.94 -4.80 12.90
CA PHE A 46 7.71 -4.03 12.90
C PHE A 46 7.88 -2.85 11.94
N PRO A 47 7.02 -2.72 10.92
CA PRO A 47 7.22 -1.76 9.84
C PRO A 47 7.13 -0.31 10.33
N ILE A 48 6.31 -0.01 11.35
CA ILE A 48 6.09 1.37 11.79
C ILE A 48 7.13 1.77 12.86
N PRO A 49 7.84 2.90 12.66
CA PRO A 49 8.74 3.46 13.67
C PRO A 49 8.04 3.69 15.00
N HIS A 50 8.68 3.28 16.09
CA HIS A 50 8.12 3.37 17.43
C HIS A 50 9.09 4.06 18.38
N LYS A 51 8.55 4.84 19.32
CA LYS A 51 9.33 5.47 20.38
C LYS A 51 8.93 4.88 21.72
N LYS A 52 9.91 4.36 22.46
CA LYS A 52 9.71 3.87 23.82
C LYS A 52 9.94 5.01 24.80
N VAL A 53 8.95 5.26 25.67
CA VAL A 53 9.03 6.24 26.75
C VAL A 53 8.71 5.52 28.05
N GLY A 54 9.75 5.22 28.83
CA GLY A 54 9.66 4.35 30.00
C GLY A 54 9.19 2.94 29.65
N ARG A 55 8.06 2.52 30.24
CA ARG A 55 7.42 1.21 29.95
C ARG A 55 6.45 1.25 28.76
N ASN A 56 6.09 2.46 28.30
CA ASN A 56 5.11 2.63 27.25
C ASN A 56 5.77 2.78 25.87
N VAL A 57 5.03 2.39 24.85
CA VAL A 57 5.42 2.51 23.44
C VAL A 57 4.42 3.41 22.75
N TYR A 58 4.92 4.31 21.90
CA TYR A 58 4.10 5.24 21.15
C TYR A 58 4.48 5.22 19.67
N TYR A 59 3.47 5.44 18.84
CA TYR A 59 3.58 5.53 17.40
C TYR A 59 3.14 6.93 16.95
N SER A 60 3.84 7.51 15.99
CA SER A 60 3.44 8.79 15.41
C SER A 60 2.32 8.56 14.40
N ILE A 61 1.28 9.40 14.46
CA ILE A 61 0.13 9.30 13.56
C ILE A 61 0.52 9.44 12.09
N PHE A 62 1.54 10.25 11.78
CA PHE A 62 2.01 10.44 10.41
C PHE A 62 2.59 9.14 9.83
N HIS A 63 3.46 8.46 10.58
CA HIS A 63 4.05 7.19 10.14
C HIS A 63 3.00 6.07 10.02
N ILE A 64 1.93 6.14 10.81
CA ILE A 64 0.79 5.22 10.69
C ILE A 64 -0.02 5.55 9.43
N ALA A 65 -0.26 6.83 9.15
CA ALA A 65 -0.95 7.25 7.93
C ALA A 65 -0.16 6.82 6.68
N ASP A 66 1.15 7.00 6.67
CA ASP A 66 2.03 6.55 5.60
C ASP A 66 1.99 5.02 5.44
N PHE A 67 1.94 4.27 6.54
CA PHE A 67 1.79 2.81 6.53
C PHE A 67 0.46 2.36 5.93
N LEU A 68 -0.65 3.01 6.32
CA LEU A 68 -1.99 2.67 5.82
C LEU A 68 -2.13 2.98 4.33
N MET A 69 -1.42 4.00 3.84
CA MET A 69 -1.40 4.38 2.43
C MET A 69 -0.52 3.46 1.57
N ASN A 70 0.69 3.16 2.03
CA ASN A 70 1.72 2.52 1.21
C ASN A 70 1.90 1.02 1.51
N GLY A 71 1.28 0.50 2.59
CA GLY A 71 1.42 -0.90 3.03
C GLY A 71 2.78 -1.24 3.65
N GLU A 72 3.78 -0.38 3.48
CA GLU A 72 5.11 -0.47 4.08
C GLU A 72 5.55 0.94 4.53
N VAL A 73 6.09 1.08 5.73
CA VAL A 73 6.89 2.28 6.05
C VAL A 73 8.30 1.95 5.64
N SER A 74 8.77 2.62 4.58
CA SER A 74 10.17 2.58 4.18
C SER A 74 11.04 3.00 5.36
N SER A 75 11.60 2.01 6.07
CA SER A 75 12.72 2.22 6.97
C SER A 75 13.99 2.17 6.13
N GLN A 76 14.13 3.12 5.20
CA GLN A 76 15.45 3.46 4.68
C GLN A 76 16.13 4.38 5.70
N GLU A 77 16.53 3.80 6.84
CA GLU A 77 17.67 4.36 7.56
C GLU A 77 18.88 4.12 6.67
N GLU A 78 19.33 5.17 5.99
CA GLU A 78 20.57 5.17 5.22
C GLU A 78 21.72 4.73 6.11
N LYS A 79 22.21 3.56 5.73
CA LYS A 79 23.36 2.85 6.22
C LYS A 79 24.63 3.70 6.07
N ILE A 80 25.25 4.07 7.18
CA ILE A 80 26.69 4.39 7.21
C ILE A 80 27.36 3.26 8.02
N GLU A 81 27.98 2.31 7.32
CA GLU A 81 28.90 1.33 7.92
C GLU A 81 30.21 2.03 8.36
N PRO A 82 31.01 1.41 9.26
CA PRO A 82 32.00 0.46 8.76
C PRO A 82 32.04 -0.89 9.50
N LYS A 83 32.28 -1.94 8.70
CA LYS A 83 32.56 -3.37 9.02
C LYS A 83 33.84 -3.57 9.87
N PRO A 84 34.24 -4.81 10.29
CA PRO A 84 33.62 -6.13 10.10
C PRO A 84 33.52 -6.98 11.39
N SER A 85 32.59 -7.94 11.44
CA SER A 85 32.80 -9.11 12.30
C SER A 85 32.24 -10.37 11.64
N THR A 86 33.17 -11.27 11.33
CA THR A 86 32.95 -12.61 10.81
C THR A 86 32.12 -13.44 11.78
N ARG A 87 30.98 -13.98 11.32
CA ARG A 87 30.43 -15.27 11.79
C ARG A 87 29.60 -15.91 10.68
N LYS A 88 30.10 -17.02 10.15
CA LYS A 88 29.36 -17.93 9.27
C LYS A 88 28.16 -18.48 10.06
N GLY A 89 26.94 -18.11 9.65
CA GLY A 89 25.68 -18.62 10.20
C GLY A 89 25.01 -19.54 9.18
N LYS A 90 24.66 -20.75 9.62
CA LYS A 90 24.04 -21.83 8.84
C LYS A 90 22.83 -21.33 8.05
N ALA A 91 22.76 -21.71 6.77
CA ALA A 91 21.58 -21.52 5.94
C ALA A 91 20.42 -22.37 6.50
N SER A 92 19.59 -21.77 7.34
CA SER A 92 18.27 -22.30 7.64
C SER A 92 17.41 -22.09 6.40
N SER A 93 17.11 -23.17 5.69
CA SER A 93 16.03 -23.25 4.73
C SER A 93 14.72 -22.94 5.47
N SER A 94 14.39 -21.65 5.58
CA SER A 94 13.03 -21.23 5.91
C SER A 94 12.18 -21.55 4.69
N PRO A 95 10.96 -22.12 4.84
CA PRO A 95 10.05 -22.25 3.71
C PRO A 95 9.91 -20.88 3.07
N ALA A 96 10.28 -20.77 1.79
CA ALA A 96 10.19 -19.53 1.04
C ALA A 96 8.78 -18.96 1.22
N ASN A 97 8.67 -17.67 1.54
CA ASN A 97 7.37 -17.00 1.72
C ASN A 97 6.59 -17.06 0.39
N LEU A 98 5.77 -18.09 0.20
CA LEU A 98 4.95 -18.30 -1.00
C LEU A 98 3.81 -17.27 -1.11
N SER A 99 3.54 -16.50 -0.05
CA SER A 99 2.55 -15.41 -0.03
C SER A 99 2.82 -14.34 -1.09
N HIS A 100 4.10 -14.02 -1.37
CA HIS A 100 4.44 -13.04 -2.40
C HIS A 100 4.08 -13.53 -3.82
N LEU A 101 4.09 -14.85 -4.07
CA LEU A 101 3.69 -15.42 -5.36
C LEU A 101 2.18 -15.24 -5.59
N PHE A 102 1.38 -15.38 -4.53
CA PHE A 102 -0.06 -15.12 -4.62
C PHE A 102 -0.35 -13.64 -4.86
N LEU A 103 0.39 -12.75 -4.20
CA LEU A 103 0.28 -11.30 -4.42
C LEU A 103 0.66 -10.90 -5.85
N LEU A 104 1.77 -11.43 -6.37
CA LEU A 104 2.19 -11.20 -7.76
C LEU A 104 1.17 -11.75 -8.75
N ARG A 105 0.57 -12.91 -8.46
CA ARG A 105 -0.48 -13.50 -9.30
C ARG A 105 -1.73 -12.63 -9.30
N SER A 106 -2.22 -12.19 -8.13
CA SER A 106 -3.39 -11.31 -8.06
C SER A 106 -3.13 -9.96 -8.75
N PHE A 107 -1.93 -9.43 -8.61
CA PHE A 107 -1.51 -8.20 -9.27
C PHE A 107 -1.48 -8.36 -10.80
N ALA A 108 -0.90 -9.45 -11.30
CA ALA A 108 -0.89 -9.76 -12.73
C ALA A 108 -2.31 -9.92 -13.30
N THR A 109 -3.22 -10.59 -12.57
CA THR A 109 -4.63 -10.70 -13.00
C THR A 109 -5.34 -9.35 -13.03
N HIS A 110 -5.00 -8.44 -12.11
CA HIS A 110 -5.58 -7.10 -12.09
C HIS A 110 -5.11 -6.27 -13.29
N ILE A 111 -3.81 -6.28 -13.58
CA ILE A 111 -3.24 -5.63 -14.78
C ILE A 111 -3.91 -6.16 -16.05
N GLN A 112 -4.12 -7.48 -16.13
CA GLN A 112 -4.75 -8.09 -17.31
C GLN A 112 -6.20 -7.60 -17.48
N ALA A 113 -6.99 -7.56 -16.40
CA ALA A 113 -8.37 -7.08 -16.46
C ALA A 113 -8.45 -5.60 -16.88
N GLU A 114 -7.51 -4.77 -16.40
CA GLU A 114 -7.45 -3.36 -16.76
C GLU A 114 -7.05 -3.15 -18.23
N ALA A 115 -6.10 -3.95 -18.73
CA ALA A 115 -5.74 -3.96 -20.15
C ALA A 115 -6.92 -4.36 -21.05
N GLU A 116 -7.71 -5.37 -20.65
CA GLU A 116 -8.91 -5.78 -21.37
C GLU A 116 -9.98 -4.68 -21.38
N SER A 117 -10.18 -3.98 -20.25
CA SER A 117 -11.08 -2.83 -20.17
C SER A 117 -10.67 -1.71 -21.13
N LEU A 118 -9.39 -1.36 -21.17
CA LEU A 118 -8.86 -0.35 -22.10
C LEU A 118 -9.00 -0.79 -23.56
N MET A 119 -8.78 -2.07 -23.87
CA MET A 119 -9.01 -2.60 -25.21
C MET A 119 -10.48 -2.47 -25.61
N ASN A 120 -11.41 -2.83 -24.73
CA ASN A 120 -12.85 -2.70 -25.00
C ASN A 120 -13.27 -1.25 -25.24
N LEU A 121 -12.75 -0.32 -24.43
CA LEU A 121 -12.97 1.10 -24.61
C LEU A 121 -12.46 1.58 -25.98
N SER A 122 -11.25 1.18 -26.36
CA SER A 122 -10.68 1.54 -27.67
C SER A 122 -11.52 1.04 -28.85
N GLN A 123 -12.02 -0.19 -28.77
CA GLN A 123 -12.91 -0.75 -29.79
C GLN A 123 -14.25 0.00 -29.84
N GLY A 124 -14.79 0.39 -28.69
CA GLY A 124 -15.99 1.22 -28.59
C GLY A 124 -15.82 2.57 -29.29
N LEU A 125 -14.68 3.22 -29.09
CA LEU A 125 -14.36 4.50 -29.74
C LEU A 125 -14.23 4.36 -31.26
N ILE A 126 -13.59 3.30 -31.75
CA ILE A 126 -13.49 3.01 -33.19
C ILE A 126 -14.88 2.81 -33.80
N ARG A 127 -15.76 2.05 -33.12
CA ARG A 127 -17.14 1.84 -33.59
C ARG A 127 -17.94 3.15 -33.60
N TYR A 128 -17.75 3.99 -32.60
CA TYR A 128 -18.39 5.30 -32.53
C TYR A 128 -17.95 6.17 -33.72
N GLU A 129 -16.66 6.26 -33.99
CA GLU A 129 -16.11 6.98 -35.15
C GLU A 129 -16.71 6.47 -36.47
N GLN A 130 -16.77 5.14 -36.67
CA GLN A 130 -17.34 4.54 -37.87
C GLN A 130 -18.82 4.89 -38.04
N SER A 131 -19.62 4.84 -36.96
CA SER A 131 -21.03 5.19 -37.02
C SER A 131 -21.24 6.67 -37.32
N ALA A 132 -20.45 7.57 -36.73
CA ALA A 132 -20.45 9.00 -37.07
C ALA A 132 -20.03 9.25 -38.53
N GLY A 133 -19.10 8.48 -39.07
CA GLY A 133 -18.72 8.53 -40.48
C GLY A 133 -19.88 8.11 -41.41
N LEU A 134 -20.61 7.05 -41.05
CA LEU A 134 -21.75 6.55 -41.81
C LEU A 134 -22.94 7.52 -41.81
N THR A 135 -23.27 8.14 -40.67
CA THR A 135 -24.34 9.14 -40.60
C THR A 135 -24.02 10.35 -41.47
N ASN A 136 -22.77 10.83 -41.43
CA ASN A 136 -22.31 11.92 -42.28
C ASN A 136 -22.39 11.58 -43.78
N LYS A 137 -22.07 10.34 -44.18
CA LYS A 137 -22.23 9.88 -45.56
C LYS A 137 -23.70 9.84 -45.97
N LEU A 138 -24.58 9.29 -45.13
CA LEU A 138 -26.01 9.18 -45.42
C LEU A 138 -26.68 10.56 -45.55
N VAL A 139 -26.32 11.52 -44.70
CA VAL A 139 -26.79 12.92 -44.81
C VAL A 139 -26.33 13.58 -46.11
N ARG A 140 -25.13 13.25 -46.62
CA ARG A 140 -24.65 13.78 -47.90
C ARG A 140 -25.42 13.20 -49.09
N GLU A 141 -25.72 11.90 -49.07
CA GLU A 141 -26.48 11.25 -50.14
C GLU A 141 -27.95 11.69 -50.17
N LEU A 142 -28.57 11.96 -49.01
CA LEU A 142 -29.95 12.50 -48.95
C LEU A 142 -30.07 13.98 -49.36
N LYS A 143 -28.96 14.71 -49.45
CA LYS A 143 -28.92 16.12 -49.87
C LYS A 143 -28.59 16.30 -51.36
N LYS A 144 -28.30 15.22 -52.09
CA LYS A 144 -28.17 15.21 -53.55
C LYS A 144 -29.52 14.90 -54.19
#